data_AF-A0A6P2G556-F1
#
_entry.id   AF-A0A6P2G556-F1
#
_cell.length_a   1.000
_cell.length_b   1.000
_cell.length_c   1.000
_cell.angle_alpha   90.00
_cell.angle_beta   90.00
_cell.angle_gamma   90.00
#
_symmetry.space_group_name_H-M   'P 1'
#
loop_
_entity.id
_entity.type
_entity.pdbx_description
1 polymer ?
#
loop_
_entity_poly.entity_id
_entity_poly.type
_entity_poly.pdbx_seq_one_letter_code
_entity_poly.pdbx_strand_id
1 'polypeptide(L)'
;MDGNFDQARTALKSFMFEMNHWENNFYKKKRGALENGGDVSEIDGHARKDLLVILEKWTFQEKTNQGRLIDLGCSDPPTYDPETDVEESVESSGGEVVFTIRQTVGMLTISRFTMKSKAGEWKVKKKEFINFKDKWQRSVL
;
A
#
# COMPACT_ATOMS: atom_id res chain seq x y z
N MET A 1 13.85 -0.35 23.21
CA MET A 1 13.79 -0.88 21.83
C MET A 1 12.37 -0.78 21.26
N ASP A 2 11.33 -0.79 22.10
CA ASP A 2 9.92 -0.87 21.66
C ASP A 2 9.39 0.38 20.91
N GLY A 3 9.92 1.57 21.20
CA GLY A 3 9.45 2.82 20.57
C GLY A 3 9.64 2.90 19.04
N ASN A 4 10.52 2.08 18.46
CA ASN A 4 10.70 2.03 17.00
C ASN A 4 9.59 1.22 16.31
N PHE A 5 9.05 0.19 16.97
CA PHE A 5 7.98 -0.64 16.41
C PHE A 5 6.67 0.13 16.32
N ASP A 6 6.30 0.84 17.38
CA ASP A 6 5.03 1.56 17.42
C ASP A 6 5.00 2.72 16.41
N GLN A 7 6.12 3.42 16.24
CA GLN A 7 6.24 4.46 15.21
C GLN A 7 6.16 3.86 13.80
N ALA A 8 6.89 2.77 13.53
CA ALA A 8 6.85 2.10 12.22
C ALA A 8 5.45 1.54 11.91
N ARG A 9 4.78 0.96 12.92
CA ARG A 9 3.42 0.43 12.81
C ARG A 9 2.41 1.53 12.54
N THR A 10 2.51 2.64 13.27
CA THR A 10 1.64 3.82 13.07
C THR A 10 1.80 4.39 11.67
N ALA A 11 3.04 4.51 11.19
CA ALA A 11 3.32 4.95 9.82
C ALA A 11 2.78 3.98 8.77
N LEU A 12 2.96 2.66 8.96
CA LEU A 12 2.41 1.65 8.05
C LEU A 12 0.88 1.70 8.00
N LYS A 13 0.21 1.75 9.16
CA LYS A 13 -1.26 1.85 9.22
C LYS A 13 -1.77 3.12 8.56
N SER A 14 -1.07 4.24 8.74
CA SER A 14 -1.43 5.51 8.10
C SER A 14 -1.28 5.46 6.57
N PHE A 15 -0.20 4.85 6.07
CA PHE A 15 -0.02 4.57 4.66
C PHE A 15 -1.16 3.68 4.11
N MET A 16 -1.45 2.56 4.78
CA MET A 16 -2.52 1.65 4.37
C MET A 16 -3.89 2.32 4.38
N PHE A 17 -4.14 3.23 5.34
CA PHE A 17 -5.38 3.99 5.43
C PHE A 17 -5.54 4.96 4.26
N GLU A 18 -4.50 5.74 3.94
CA GLU A 18 -4.54 6.65 2.79
C GLU A 18 -4.67 5.88 1.47
N MET A 19 -3.99 4.73 1.33
CA MET A 19 -4.14 3.84 0.17
C MET A 19 -5.55 3.24 0.05
N ASN A 20 -6.13 2.77 1.16
CA ASN A 20 -7.51 2.26 1.21
C ASN A 20 -8.50 3.34 0.72
N HIS A 21 -8.37 4.56 1.25
CA HIS A 21 -9.24 5.66 0.89
C HIS A 21 -9.09 6.03 -0.59
N TRP A 22 -7.86 6.07 -1.08
CA TRP A 22 -7.56 6.31 -2.49
C TRP A 22 -8.17 5.23 -3.39
N GLU A 23 -7.95 3.94 -3.10
CA GLU A 23 -8.49 2.81 -3.89
C GLU A 23 -10.01 2.86 -3.94
N ASN A 24 -10.66 3.01 -2.78
CA ASN A 24 -12.12 3.06 -2.69
C ASN A 24 -12.72 4.23 -3.47
N ASN A 25 -12.14 5.42 -3.34
CA ASN A 25 -12.62 6.61 -4.03
C ASN A 25 -12.42 6.52 -5.55
N PHE A 26 -11.21 6.12 -5.97
CA PHE A 26 -10.88 5.99 -7.37
C PHE A 26 -11.75 4.93 -8.05
N TYR A 27 -11.91 3.77 -7.41
CA TYR A 27 -12.74 2.69 -7.91
C TYR A 27 -14.19 3.13 -8.12
N LYS A 28 -14.81 3.76 -7.12
CA LYS A 28 -16.20 4.24 -7.20
C LYS A 28 -16.40 5.27 -8.32
N LYS A 29 -15.50 6.26 -8.41
CA LYS A 29 -15.55 7.29 -9.47
C LYS A 29 -15.37 6.68 -10.86
N LYS A 30 -14.36 5.81 -11.03
CA LYS A 30 -14.04 5.18 -12.30
C LYS A 30 -15.16 4.25 -12.77
N ARG A 31 -15.68 3.39 -11.88
CA ARG A 31 -16.83 2.52 -12.17
C ARG A 31 -18.04 3.35 -12.60
N GLY A 32 -18.40 4.38 -11.84
CA GLY A 32 -19.56 5.23 -12.18
C GLY A 32 -19.41 5.95 -13.52
N ALA A 33 -18.22 6.43 -13.86
CA ALA A 33 -17.99 7.04 -15.18
C ALA A 33 -18.11 6.02 -16.32
N LEU A 34 -17.54 4.82 -16.15
CA LEU A 34 -17.61 3.74 -17.15
C LEU A 34 -19.03 3.24 -17.37
N GLU A 35 -19.82 3.07 -16.31
CA GLU A 35 -21.23 2.66 -16.38
C GLU A 35 -22.09 3.66 -17.16
N ASN A 36 -21.71 4.94 -17.14
CA ASN A 36 -22.34 6.01 -17.90
C ASN A 36 -21.73 6.22 -19.31
N GLY A 37 -20.81 5.34 -19.74
CA GLY A 37 -20.12 5.46 -21.03
C GLY A 37 -19.19 6.67 -21.17
N GLY A 38 -18.76 7.24 -20.04
CA GLY A 38 -17.93 8.43 -19.99
C GLY A 38 -16.43 8.18 -20.16
N ASP A 39 -15.70 9.23 -20.52
CA ASP A 39 -14.24 9.25 -20.49
C ASP A 39 -13.73 9.30 -19.05
N VAL A 40 -12.71 8.51 -18.74
CA VAL A 40 -12.09 8.41 -17.42
C VAL A 40 -10.74 9.13 -17.34
N SER A 41 -10.27 9.75 -18.43
CA SER A 41 -8.94 10.37 -18.52
C SER A 41 -8.71 11.42 -17.43
N GLU A 42 -9.71 12.26 -17.15
CA GLU A 42 -9.63 13.25 -16.07
C GLU A 42 -9.64 12.60 -14.68
N ILE A 43 -10.42 11.54 -14.48
CA ILE A 43 -10.49 10.78 -13.22
C ILE A 43 -9.14 10.11 -12.95
N ASP A 44 -8.56 9.45 -13.95
CA ASP A 44 -7.24 8.83 -13.89
C ASP A 44 -6.16 9.90 -13.65
N GLY A 45 -6.28 11.08 -14.27
CA GLY A 45 -5.38 12.21 -14.05
C GLY A 45 -5.37 12.71 -12.61
N HIS A 46 -6.54 12.90 -11.99
CA HIS A 46 -6.66 13.29 -10.59
C HIS A 46 -6.18 12.19 -9.64
N ALA A 47 -6.62 10.94 -9.86
CA ALA A 47 -6.23 9.82 -9.01
C ALA A 47 -4.71 9.59 -9.03
N ARG A 48 -4.05 9.79 -10.18
CA ARG A 48 -2.57 9.71 -10.27
C ARG A 48 -1.87 10.79 -9.44
N LYS A 49 -2.39 12.03 -9.44
CA LYS A 49 -1.83 13.11 -8.61
C LYS A 49 -2.00 12.82 -7.13
N ASP A 50 -3.17 12.35 -6.72
CA ASP A 50 -3.45 11.97 -5.33
C ASP A 50 -2.55 10.82 -4.88
N LEU A 51 -2.39 9.78 -5.71
CA LEU A 51 -1.50 8.65 -5.43
C LEU A 51 -0.04 9.10 -5.31
N LEU A 52 0.42 10.01 -6.17
CA LEU A 52 1.79 10.53 -6.10
C LEU A 52 2.06 11.18 -4.74
N VAL A 53 1.13 11.98 -4.21
CA VAL A 53 1.27 12.62 -2.89
C VAL A 53 1.40 11.57 -1.78
N ILE A 54 0.58 10.52 -1.81
CA ILE A 54 0.66 9.41 -0.83
C ILE A 54 2.03 8.72 -0.93
N LEU A 55 2.48 8.40 -2.13
CA LEU A 55 3.76 7.71 -2.35
C LEU A 55 4.96 8.58 -1.94
N GLU A 56 4.97 9.88 -2.23
CA GLU A 56 6.01 10.83 -1.80
C GLU A 56 6.10 10.93 -0.27
N LYS A 57 4.95 10.96 0.40
CA LYS A 57 4.87 11.01 1.85
C LYS A 57 5.39 9.73 2.49
N TRP A 58 4.87 8.58 2.10
CA TRP A 58 5.02 7.35 2.86
C TRP A 58 6.08 6.39 2.35
N THR A 59 6.67 6.60 1.18
CA THR A 59 7.47 5.56 0.52
C THR A 59 8.83 6.06 0.09
N PHE A 60 9.79 5.14 -0.02
CA PHE A 60 11.03 5.40 -0.75
C PHE A 60 10.72 5.49 -2.25
N GLN A 61 11.36 6.44 -2.94
CA GLN A 61 11.18 6.71 -4.37
C GLN A 61 11.92 5.69 -5.24
N GLU A 62 11.60 4.41 -5.06
CA GLU A 62 12.06 3.29 -5.88
C GLU A 62 11.07 3.04 -7.02
N LYS A 63 11.57 2.64 -8.21
CA LYS A 63 10.73 2.38 -9.39
C LYS A 63 9.54 1.46 -9.10
N THR A 64 9.73 0.41 -8.31
CA THR A 64 8.66 -0.53 -7.96
C THR A 64 7.59 0.08 -7.07
N ASN A 65 7.95 1.00 -6.17
CA ASN A 65 6.99 1.69 -5.31
C ASN A 65 6.15 2.71 -6.11
N GLN A 66 6.69 3.20 -7.23
CA GLN A 66 6.02 4.10 -8.16
C GLN A 66 5.26 3.35 -9.27
N GLY A 67 5.33 2.01 -9.32
CA GLY A 67 4.79 1.21 -10.41
C GLY A 67 3.29 1.42 -10.63
N ARG A 68 2.52 1.60 -9.55
CA ARG A 68 1.07 1.83 -9.62
C ARG A 68 0.68 3.15 -10.28
N LEU A 69 1.59 4.12 -10.43
CA LEU A 69 1.29 5.35 -11.18
C LEU A 69 1.12 5.10 -12.70
N ILE A 70 1.58 3.94 -13.19
CA ILE A 70 1.47 3.56 -14.60
C ILE A 70 0.06 3.09 -14.94
N ASP A 71 -0.50 2.16 -14.17
CA ASP A 71 -1.79 1.51 -14.46
C ASP A 71 -2.93 1.86 -13.48
N LEU A 72 -2.62 2.58 -12.38
CA LEU A 72 -3.54 2.95 -11.31
C LEU A 72 -4.34 1.75 -10.76
N GLY A 73 -3.74 0.56 -10.72
CA GLY A 73 -4.40 -0.64 -10.22
C GLY A 73 -5.07 -0.44 -8.86
N CYS A 74 -6.35 -0.81 -8.77
CA CYS A 74 -7.15 -0.85 -7.55
C CYS A 74 -8.13 -2.04 -7.60
N SER A 75 -8.62 -2.46 -6.44
CA SER A 75 -9.57 -3.57 -6.30
C SER A 75 -10.77 -3.19 -5.43
N ASP A 76 -11.83 -3.98 -5.54
CA ASP A 76 -12.99 -3.95 -4.64
C ASP A 76 -13.27 -5.41 -4.20
N PRO A 77 -13.04 -5.77 -2.92
CA PRO A 77 -12.60 -4.90 -1.83
C PRO A 77 -11.15 -4.36 -2.03
N PRO A 78 -10.77 -3.26 -1.36
CA PRO A 78 -9.45 -2.62 -1.50
C PRO A 78 -8.31 -3.56 -1.11
N THR A 79 -7.12 -3.31 -1.65
CA THR A 79 -5.90 -4.06 -1.35
C THR A 79 -5.46 -3.84 0.09
N TYR A 80 -5.71 -2.65 0.64
CA TYR A 80 -5.29 -2.27 1.98
C TYR A 80 -6.51 -2.09 2.85
N ASP A 81 -6.54 -2.69 4.03
CA ASP A 81 -7.55 -2.38 5.03
C ASP A 81 -6.92 -2.45 6.43
N PRO A 82 -6.36 -1.35 6.96
CA PRO A 82 -5.69 -1.37 8.25
C PRO A 82 -6.64 -1.59 9.45
N GLU A 83 -7.97 -1.54 9.23
CA GLU A 83 -8.96 -1.81 10.27
C GLU A 83 -9.23 -3.31 10.40
N THR A 84 -9.25 -4.04 9.28
CA THR A 84 -9.60 -5.46 9.26
C THR A 84 -8.42 -6.40 8.98
N ASP A 85 -7.38 -5.95 8.29
CA ASP A 85 -6.19 -6.76 8.01
C ASP A 85 -5.43 -7.10 9.30
N VAL A 86 -4.91 -8.33 9.37
CA VAL A 86 -4.27 -8.86 10.58
C VAL A 86 -2.76 -8.75 10.46
N GLU A 87 -2.13 -8.11 11.46
CA GLU A 87 -0.67 -8.19 11.67
C GLU A 87 -0.30 -9.55 12.26
N GLU A 88 0.26 -10.45 11.44
CA GLU A 88 0.65 -11.80 11.86
C GLU A 88 1.98 -11.81 12.61
N SER A 89 2.92 -10.96 12.20
CA SER A 89 4.22 -10.86 12.86
C SER A 89 4.89 -9.51 12.62
N VAL A 90 5.80 -9.16 13.52
CA VAL A 90 6.71 -8.03 13.38
C VAL A 90 8.12 -8.45 13.77
N GLU A 91 9.11 -8.07 12.96
CA GLU A 91 10.52 -8.38 13.16
C GLU A 91 11.36 -7.11 12.95
N SER A 92 12.45 -6.94 13.70
CA SER A 92 13.44 -5.90 13.44
C SER A 92 14.80 -6.50 13.12
N SER A 93 15.43 -6.03 12.05
CA SER A 93 16.80 -6.41 11.69
C SER A 93 17.48 -5.31 10.90
N GLY A 94 18.75 -5.02 11.21
CA GLY A 94 19.56 -4.07 10.44
C GLY A 94 18.99 -2.65 10.34
N GLY A 95 18.24 -2.19 11.35
CA GLY A 95 17.58 -0.87 11.34
C GLY A 95 16.31 -0.81 10.49
N GLU A 96 15.80 -1.95 10.04
CA GLU A 96 14.53 -2.09 9.33
C GLU A 96 13.53 -2.85 10.21
N VAL A 97 12.24 -2.54 10.03
CA VAL A 97 11.14 -3.25 10.68
C VAL A 97 10.30 -3.90 9.59
N VAL A 98 10.02 -5.19 9.73
CA VAL A 98 9.26 -5.97 8.76
C VAL A 98 7.95 -6.42 9.41
N PHE A 99 6.83 -6.01 8.82
CA PHE A 99 5.49 -6.44 9.23
C PHE A 99 4.99 -7.50 8.24
N THR A 100 4.47 -8.62 8.76
CA THR A 100 3.69 -9.57 7.97
C THR A 100 2.21 -9.28 8.19
N ILE A 101 1.49 -8.94 7.12
CA ILE A 101 0.08 -8.56 7.14
C ILE A 101 -0.72 -9.54 6.29
N ARG A 102 -1.80 -10.10 6.83
CA ARG A 102 -2.76 -10.94 6.12
C ARG A 102 -4.02 -10.14 5.80
N GLN A 103 -4.38 -10.09 4.53
CA GLN A 103 -5.69 -9.58 4.12
C GLN A 103 -6.80 -10.49 4.64
N THR A 104 -7.86 -9.90 5.20
CA THR A 104 -9.02 -10.67 5.67
C THR A 104 -10.17 -10.75 4.66
N VAL A 105 -10.14 -9.87 3.65
CA VAL A 105 -11.09 -9.84 2.54
C VAL A 105 -10.35 -9.80 1.19
N GLY A 106 -11.08 -10.02 0.09
CA GLY A 106 -10.51 -10.00 -1.25
C GLY A 106 -9.66 -11.24 -1.53
N MET A 107 -8.41 -11.05 -1.96
CA MET A 107 -7.51 -12.15 -2.36
C MET A 107 -6.87 -12.91 -1.19
N LEU A 108 -7.08 -12.45 0.05
CA LEU A 108 -6.50 -13.07 1.26
C LEU A 108 -4.97 -13.14 1.21
N THR A 109 -4.34 -12.18 0.53
CA THR A 109 -2.89 -12.14 0.32
C THR A 109 -2.16 -11.96 1.65
N ILE A 110 -1.06 -12.68 1.82
CA ILE A 110 -0.08 -12.40 2.89
C ILE A 110 1.03 -11.55 2.30
N SER A 111 1.20 -10.35 2.84
CA SER A 111 2.19 -9.37 2.41
C SER A 111 3.22 -9.08 3.49
N ARG A 112 4.46 -8.79 3.09
CA ARG A 112 5.50 -8.23 3.95
C ARG A 112 5.76 -6.78 3.60
N PHE A 113 5.72 -5.91 4.60
CA PHE A 113 6.12 -4.51 4.48
C PHE A 113 7.41 -4.29 5.22
N THR A 114 8.47 -3.96 4.49
CA THR A 114 9.72 -3.50 5.09
C THR A 114 9.66 -1.98 5.24
N MET A 115 9.70 -1.54 6.50
CA MET A 115 9.76 -0.16 6.92
C MET A 115 11.20 0.22 7.26
N LYS A 116 11.59 1.45 6.92
CA LYS A 116 12.89 2.02 7.28
C LYS A 116 12.75 3.47 7.67
N SER A 117 13.43 3.89 8.74
CA SER A 117 13.50 5.29 9.10
C SER A 117 14.45 6.04 8.17
N LYS A 118 14.02 7.21 7.67
CA LYS A 118 14.83 8.15 6.91
C LYS A 118 14.57 9.55 7.47
N ALA A 119 15.62 10.21 7.96
CA ALA A 119 15.52 11.55 8.57
C ALA A 119 14.46 11.64 9.69
N GLY A 120 14.29 10.57 10.48
CA GLY A 120 13.32 10.51 11.58
C GLY A 120 11.92 10.05 11.18
N GLU A 121 11.62 9.92 9.89
CA GLU A 121 10.32 9.44 9.39
C GLU A 121 10.38 7.98 8.96
N TRP A 122 9.39 7.19 9.35
CA TRP A 122 9.25 5.81 8.88
C TRP A 122 8.56 5.76 7.53
N LYS A 123 9.20 5.12 6.56
CA LYS A 123 8.68 4.95 5.20
C LYS A 123 8.70 3.51 4.75
N VAL A 124 7.75 3.15 3.89
CA VAL A 124 7.71 1.87 3.20
C VAL A 124 8.87 1.82 2.22
N LYS A 125 9.86 0.99 2.53
CA LYS A 125 10.94 0.68 1.60
C LYS A 125 10.46 -0.26 0.52
N LYS A 126 9.68 -1.27 0.91
CA LYS A 126 9.44 -2.47 0.11
C LYS A 126 8.16 -3.19 0.55
N LYS A 127 7.38 -3.66 -0.42
CA LYS A 127 6.30 -4.63 -0.24
C LYS A 127 6.60 -5.91 -0.99
N GLU A 128 6.39 -7.04 -0.35
CA GLU A 128 6.46 -8.37 -0.92
C GLU A 128 5.16 -9.12 -0.63
N PHE A 129 4.85 -10.15 -1.40
CA PHE A 129 3.76 -11.09 -1.12
C PHE A 129 4.24 -12.52 -1.24
N ILE A 130 3.57 -13.45 -0.56
CA ILE A 130 3.83 -14.88 -0.75
C ILE A 130 3.14 -15.34 -2.04
N ASN A 131 3.92 -15.86 -2.99
CA ASN A 131 3.37 -16.41 -4.22
C ASN A 131 2.93 -17.87 -4.04
N PHE A 132 2.34 -18.46 -5.07
CA PHE A 132 1.85 -19.85 -5.09
C PHE A 132 2.92 -20.94 -4.90
N LYS A 133 4.21 -20.57 -4.86
CA LYS A 133 5.34 -21.47 -4.56
C LYS A 133 5.90 -21.24 -3.16
N ASP A 134 5.15 -20.57 -2.29
CA ASP A 134 5.54 -20.17 -0.95
C ASP A 134 6.81 -19.30 -0.90
N LYS A 135 7.05 -18.50 -1.95
CA LYS A 135 8.19 -17.59 -2.05
C LYS A 135 7.76 -16.15 -1.96
N TRP A 136 8.53 -15.37 -1.20
CA TRP A 136 8.39 -13.91 -1.17
C TRP A 136 8.78 -13.32 -2.53
N GLN A 137 7.88 -12.54 -3.10
CA GLN A 137 8.07 -11.87 -4.37
C GLN A 137 7.79 -10.38 -4.18
N ARG A 138 8.67 -9.52 -4.72
CA ARG A 138 8.48 -8.07 -4.70
C ARG A 138 7.18 -7.72 -5.44
N SER A 139 6.37 -6.87 -4.81
CA SER A 139 5.17 -6.31 -5.40
C SER A 139 5.28 -4.79 -5.54
N VAL A 140 4.45 -4.25 -6.41
CA VAL A 140 4.12 -2.82 -6.36
C VAL A 140 3.38 -2.52 -5.06
N LEU A 141 3.54 -1.28 -4.57
CA LEU A 141 2.68 -0.72 -3.54
C LEU A 141 1.28 -0.49 -4.08
#